data_AF-A0A653EUW7-F1
#
_entry.id   AF-A0A653EUW7-F1
#
_cell.length_a   1.000
_cell.length_b   1.000
_cell.length_c   1.000
_cell.angle_alpha   90.00
_cell.angle_beta   90.00
_cell.angle_gamma   90.00
#
_symmetry.space_group_name_H-M   'P 1'
#
loop_
_entity.id
_entity.type
_entity.pdbx_description
1 polymer ?
#
loop_
_entity_poly.entity_id
_entity_poly.type
_entity_poly.pdbx_seq_one_letter_code
_entity_poly.pdbx_strand_id
1 'polypeptide(L)'
;MPPNGSGHPGEGGGAPHHQDARHTEPAATIATSTRQPTAYQWAARYQRRSTAMLDCGHYADPHVGCRRCEPAPVTDVQAGGAVAAIEHLDAHGYPGLADYRTCRGMWRIGQRALAVAVHRRTSGEVA
;
A
#
# COMPACT_ATOMS: atom_id res chain seq x y z
N MET A 1 -19.13 -54.83 -29.00
CA MET A 1 -19.83 -55.51 -27.88
C MET A 1 -19.45 -56.98 -27.95
N PRO A 2 -18.98 -57.62 -26.87
CA PRO A 2 -19.73 -57.81 -25.61
C PRO A 2 -18.88 -57.42 -24.36
N PRO A 3 -19.18 -57.81 -23.10
CA PRO A 3 -19.71 -56.88 -22.09
C PRO A 3 -18.93 -56.81 -20.76
N ASN A 4 -19.36 -55.85 -19.94
CA ASN A 4 -19.15 -55.68 -18.50
C ASN A 4 -19.20 -56.97 -17.67
N GLY A 5 -18.40 -57.03 -16.58
CA GLY A 5 -18.83 -57.68 -15.34
C GLY A 5 -17.75 -58.22 -14.39
N SER A 6 -17.47 -57.44 -13.34
CA SER A 6 -17.41 -57.88 -11.92
C SER A 6 -16.13 -58.47 -11.31
N GLY A 7 -15.69 -57.89 -10.17
CA GLY A 7 -14.88 -58.58 -9.14
C GLY A 7 -13.99 -57.69 -8.26
N HIS A 8 -14.49 -57.21 -7.11
CA HIS A 8 -13.72 -56.82 -5.90
C HIS A 8 -13.28 -58.09 -5.10
N PRO A 9 -12.56 -58.08 -3.94
CA PRO A 9 -12.08 -57.01 -3.03
C PRO A 9 -10.63 -57.21 -2.46
N GLY A 10 -10.21 -56.35 -1.51
CA GLY A 10 -9.09 -56.57 -0.56
C GLY A 10 -8.35 -55.26 -0.23
N GLU A 11 -8.69 -54.52 0.83
CA GLU A 11 -8.25 -54.65 2.25
C GLU A 11 -6.74 -54.39 2.51
N GLY A 12 -6.48 -53.53 3.50
CA GLY A 12 -5.15 -53.24 4.09
C GLY A 12 -4.68 -51.82 3.78
N GLY A 13 -4.70 -50.83 4.67
CA GLY A 13 -4.44 -50.89 6.11
C GLY A 13 -2.94 -50.71 6.36
N GLY A 14 -2.54 -49.53 6.86
CA GLY A 14 -1.21 -49.32 7.43
C GLY A 14 -0.33 -48.31 6.69
N ALA A 15 -0.38 -47.06 7.14
CA ALA A 15 0.76 -46.16 7.02
C ALA A 15 1.93 -46.69 7.87
N PRO A 16 3.17 -46.48 7.40
CA PRO A 16 4.19 -46.03 8.32
C PRO A 16 4.82 -44.72 7.86
N HIS A 17 5.04 -43.87 8.86
CA HIS A 17 5.74 -42.60 8.82
C HIS A 17 7.11 -42.70 8.12
N HIS A 18 7.35 -41.83 7.14
CA HIS A 18 8.69 -41.37 6.82
C HIS A 18 8.78 -39.88 7.13
N GLN A 19 9.50 -39.56 8.19
CA GLN A 19 9.84 -38.20 8.59
C GLN A 19 10.97 -37.64 7.69
N ASP A 20 11.02 -36.31 7.67
CA ASP A 20 12.15 -35.43 7.39
C ASP A 20 12.73 -35.38 5.97
N ALA A 21 12.12 -34.51 5.15
CA ALA A 21 12.89 -33.63 4.27
C ALA A 21 12.77 -32.20 4.81
N ARG A 22 13.78 -31.78 5.56
CA ARG A 22 13.98 -30.39 5.97
C ARG A 22 13.99 -29.52 4.72
N HIS A 23 12.89 -28.82 4.45
CA HIS A 23 12.91 -27.62 3.62
C HIS A 23 13.77 -26.59 4.33
N THR A 24 15.06 -26.66 4.05
CA THR A 24 15.97 -25.56 4.32
C THR A 24 15.65 -24.55 3.24
N GLU A 25 14.75 -23.60 3.55
CA GLU A 25 14.62 -22.41 2.73
C GLU A 25 16.02 -21.78 2.66
N PRO A 26 16.60 -21.53 1.47
CA PRO A 26 17.79 -20.72 1.41
C PRO A 26 17.38 -19.35 1.96
N ALA A 27 17.94 -19.01 3.13
CA ALA A 27 17.80 -17.71 3.75
C ALA A 27 18.02 -16.67 2.64
N ALA A 28 16.96 -15.93 2.30
CA ALA A 28 17.01 -14.88 1.31
C ALA A 28 18.07 -13.90 1.78
N THR A 29 19.28 -14.04 1.24
CA THR A 29 20.38 -13.13 1.55
C THR A 29 20.01 -11.85 0.84
N ILE A 30 19.35 -10.94 1.55
CA ILE A 30 19.09 -9.59 1.06
C ILE A 30 20.45 -8.92 0.97
N ALA A 31 21.09 -9.04 -0.18
CA ALA A 31 22.28 -8.29 -0.50
C ALA A 31 21.88 -6.81 -0.59
N THR A 32 22.06 -6.07 0.49
CA THR A 32 21.89 -4.61 0.48
C THR A 32 23.05 -4.01 -0.31
N SER A 33 22.83 -3.84 -1.62
CA SER A 33 23.76 -3.10 -2.48
C SER A 33 23.85 -1.65 -2.01
N THR A 34 25.06 -1.22 -1.62
CA THR A 34 25.39 0.18 -1.25
C THR A 34 25.61 1.08 -2.47
N ARG A 35 25.52 0.55 -3.70
CA ARG A 35 25.64 1.38 -4.91
C ARG A 35 24.40 2.24 -5.05
N GLN A 36 24.61 3.56 -5.06
CA GLN A 36 23.53 4.48 -5.38
C GLN A 36 22.98 4.20 -6.77
N PRO A 37 21.65 4.18 -6.96
CA PRO A 37 21.09 3.93 -8.27
C PRO A 37 21.54 5.01 -9.24
N THR A 38 21.94 4.61 -10.44
CA THR A 38 22.22 5.57 -11.51
C THR A 38 20.92 6.30 -11.89
N ALA A 39 21.03 7.47 -12.54
CA ALA A 39 19.87 8.23 -13.02
C ALA A 39 18.93 7.37 -13.89
N TYR A 40 19.48 6.45 -14.69
CA TYR A 40 18.72 5.47 -15.46
C TYR A 40 17.93 4.50 -14.59
N GLN A 41 18.52 3.99 -13.51
CA GLN A 41 17.84 3.10 -12.57
C GLN A 41 16.73 3.83 -11.80
N TRP A 42 16.95 5.11 -11.46
CA TRP A 42 15.92 5.98 -10.90
C TRP A 42 14.75 6.17 -11.87
N ALA A 43 15.04 6.49 -13.14
CA ALA A 43 14.02 6.65 -14.18
C ALA A 43 13.24 5.35 -14.41
N ALA A 44 13.91 4.20 -14.51
CA ALA A 44 13.26 2.91 -14.69
C ALA A 44 12.39 2.50 -13.48
N ARG A 45 12.84 2.81 -12.25
CA ARG A 45 12.06 2.57 -11.04
C ARG A 45 10.85 3.49 -10.94
N TYR A 46 11.02 4.75 -11.33
CA TYR A 46 9.92 5.72 -11.40
C TYR A 46 8.90 5.29 -12.45
N GLN A 47 9.34 4.94 -13.66
CA GLN A 47 8.49 4.44 -14.75
C GLN A 47 7.67 3.23 -14.30
N ARG A 48 8.30 2.19 -13.74
CA ARG A 48 7.59 0.99 -13.24
C ARG A 48 6.57 1.29 -12.15
N ARG A 49 6.82 2.29 -11.28
CA ARG A 49 5.85 2.74 -10.28
C ARG A 49 4.72 3.57 -10.88
N SER A 50 5.01 4.43 -11.85
CA SER A 50 4.02 5.24 -12.58
C SER A 50 3.18 4.45 -13.58
N THR A 51 3.60 3.23 -13.92
CA THR A 51 2.84 2.32 -14.79
C THR A 51 2.29 1.11 -14.02
N ALA A 52 2.30 1.13 -12.69
CA ALA A 52 1.67 0.07 -11.92
C ALA A 52 0.15 0.17 -12.09
N MET A 53 -0.45 -0.89 -12.62
CA MET A 53 -1.90 -1.04 -12.68
C MET A 53 -2.39 -1.30 -11.26
N LEU A 54 -3.26 -0.44 -10.73
CA LEU A 54 -3.89 -0.65 -9.43
C LEU A 54 -4.90 -1.80 -9.51
N ASP A 55 -5.32 -2.32 -8.35
CA ASP A 55 -6.36 -3.35 -8.24
C ASP A 55 -7.68 -2.95 -8.92
N CYS A 56 -7.90 -1.65 -9.11
CA CYS A 56 -9.04 -1.11 -9.87
C CYS A 56 -8.84 -1.12 -11.41
N GLY A 57 -7.79 -1.76 -11.94
CA GLY A 57 -7.52 -1.91 -13.37
C GLY A 57 -7.01 -0.65 -14.09
N HIS A 58 -6.65 0.41 -13.35
CA HIS A 58 -6.24 1.69 -13.91
C HIS A 58 -4.78 2.02 -13.56
N TYR A 59 -4.11 2.73 -14.48
CA TYR A 59 -2.76 3.24 -14.26
C TYR A 59 -2.76 4.32 -13.18
N ALA A 60 -1.96 4.09 -12.12
CA ALA A 60 -1.72 5.10 -11.09
C ALA A 60 -0.49 5.93 -11.39
N ASP A 61 -0.64 7.24 -11.21
CA ASP A 61 0.49 8.01 -10.73
C ASP A 61 0.68 7.69 -9.23
N PRO A 62 1.87 7.25 -8.79
CA PRO A 62 2.13 6.83 -7.41
C PRO A 62 1.99 7.97 -6.39
N HIS A 63 1.92 9.22 -6.86
CA HIS A 63 1.70 10.39 -6.04
C HIS A 63 0.25 10.89 -6.11
N VAL A 64 -0.55 10.44 -7.09
CA VAL A 64 -1.91 10.95 -7.36
C VAL A 64 -3.02 9.92 -7.20
N GLY A 65 -2.72 8.62 -7.13
CA GLY A 65 -3.72 7.56 -7.05
C GLY A 65 -4.48 7.36 -8.35
N CYS A 66 -5.52 6.52 -8.34
CA CYS A 66 -6.33 6.28 -9.53
C CYS A 66 -7.21 7.48 -9.86
N ARG A 67 -6.91 8.25 -10.91
CA ARG A 67 -7.78 9.38 -11.35
C ARG A 67 -9.22 8.97 -11.69
N ARG A 68 -9.47 7.69 -11.99
CA ARG A 68 -10.80 7.18 -12.38
C ARG A 68 -11.62 6.69 -11.19
N CYS A 69 -10.95 6.17 -10.16
CA CYS A 69 -11.59 5.51 -9.02
C CYS A 69 -11.48 6.32 -7.73
N GLU A 70 -10.57 7.29 -7.67
CA GLU A 70 -10.54 8.22 -6.54
C GLU A 70 -11.71 9.22 -6.64
N PRO A 71 -12.44 9.43 -5.53
CA PRO A 71 -13.32 10.59 -5.36
C PRO A 71 -12.58 11.88 -5.70
N ALA A 72 -13.33 12.87 -6.19
CA ALA A 72 -12.79 14.16 -6.61
C ALA A 72 -11.79 14.70 -5.58
N PRO A 73 -10.65 15.24 -6.03
CA PRO A 73 -9.63 15.76 -5.14
C PRO A 73 -10.20 16.92 -4.30
N VAL A 74 -9.73 17.05 -3.07
CA VAL A 74 -10.03 18.22 -2.22
C VAL A 74 -9.64 19.48 -2.99
N THR A 75 -10.62 20.37 -3.16
CA THR A 75 -10.45 21.65 -3.87
C THR A 75 -9.62 22.61 -3.03
N ASP A 76 -9.01 23.60 -3.65
CA ASP A 76 -8.16 24.55 -2.92
C ASP A 76 -8.96 25.38 -1.91
N VAL A 77 -10.25 25.66 -2.19
CA VAL A 77 -11.17 26.31 -1.24
C VAL A 77 -11.43 25.42 -0.03
N GLN A 78 -11.71 24.13 -0.25
CA GLN A 78 -11.89 23.16 0.84
C GLN A 78 -10.60 22.98 1.65
N ALA A 79 -9.44 22.95 0.99
CA ALA A 79 -8.15 22.89 1.66
C ALA A 79 -7.90 24.14 2.52
N GLY A 80 -8.23 25.33 2.01
CA GLY A 80 -8.14 26.58 2.78
C GLY A 80 -9.08 26.61 3.98
N GLY A 81 -10.32 26.13 3.81
CA GLY A 81 -11.26 25.97 4.93
C GLY A 81 -10.78 24.98 5.99
N ALA A 82 -10.17 23.88 5.56
CA ALA A 82 -9.58 22.90 6.48
C ALA A 82 -8.41 23.49 7.29
N VAL A 83 -7.56 24.30 6.67
CA VAL A 83 -6.47 25.02 7.38
C VAL A 83 -7.04 25.90 8.49
N ALA A 84 -8.03 26.74 8.16
CA ALA A 84 -8.65 27.63 9.14
C ALA A 84 -9.32 26.85 10.29
N ALA A 85 -10.00 25.74 9.99
CA ALA A 85 -10.61 24.89 11.00
C ALA A 85 -9.57 24.23 11.92
N ILE A 86 -8.48 23.73 11.35
CA ILE A 86 -7.38 23.09 12.11
C ILE A 86 -6.70 24.11 13.02
N GLU A 87 -6.35 25.28 12.50
CA GLU A 87 -5.74 26.36 13.29
C GLU A 87 -6.66 26.80 14.42
N HIS A 88 -7.97 26.88 14.17
CA HIS A 88 -8.96 27.20 15.20
C HIS A 88 -9.02 26.14 16.29
N LEU A 89 -9.09 24.85 15.92
CA LEU A 89 -9.08 23.74 16.89
C LEU A 89 -7.80 23.77 17.74
N ASP A 90 -6.64 23.90 17.08
CA ASP A 90 -5.33 23.92 17.73
C ASP A 90 -5.22 25.08 18.72
N ALA A 91 -5.75 26.26 18.37
CA ALA A 91 -5.79 27.42 19.26
C ALA A 91 -6.67 27.20 20.52
N HIS A 92 -7.66 26.31 20.44
CA HIS A 92 -8.53 25.93 21.55
C HIS A 92 -8.05 24.69 22.31
N GLY A 93 -6.86 24.17 22.00
CA GLY A 93 -6.28 23.00 22.66
C GLY A 93 -6.84 21.66 22.18
N TYR A 94 -7.60 21.66 21.09
CA TYR A 94 -8.07 20.44 20.44
C TYR A 94 -7.18 20.13 19.25
N PRO A 95 -6.54 18.95 19.18
CA PRO A 95 -5.68 18.63 18.05
C PRO A 95 -6.53 18.51 16.77
N GLY A 96 -6.28 19.39 15.80
CA GLY A 96 -6.89 19.29 14.48
C GLY A 96 -6.43 18.02 13.76
N LEU A 97 -7.39 17.18 13.37
CA LEU A 97 -7.15 15.95 12.60
C LEU A 97 -7.76 16.10 11.20
N ALA A 98 -7.13 15.50 10.20
CA ALA A 98 -7.64 15.50 8.84
C ALA A 98 -7.19 14.26 8.09
N ASP A 99 -8.03 13.79 7.16
CA ASP A 99 -7.67 12.66 6.31
C ASP A 99 -6.49 12.99 5.39
N TYR A 100 -5.89 11.94 4.82
CA TYR A 100 -4.75 12.06 3.91
C TYR A 100 -5.03 12.98 2.72
N ARG A 101 -6.25 12.99 2.18
CA ARG A 101 -6.61 13.80 1.01
C ARG A 101 -6.62 15.29 1.35
N THR A 102 -7.13 15.61 2.53
CA THR A 102 -7.15 16.96 3.07
C THR A 102 -5.73 17.43 3.37
N CYS A 103 -4.89 16.61 4.01
CA CYS A 103 -3.48 16.89 4.22
C CYS A 103 -2.75 17.15 2.88
N ARG A 104 -3.05 16.37 1.85
CA ARG A 104 -2.50 16.57 0.50
C ARG A 104 -3.01 17.84 -0.16
N GLY A 105 -4.28 18.20 0.04
CA GLY A 105 -4.86 19.48 -0.39
C GLY A 105 -4.13 20.66 0.25
N MET A 106 -3.94 20.61 1.56
CA MET A 106 -3.17 21.61 2.32
C MET A 106 -1.73 21.74 1.81
N TRP A 107 -1.05 20.61 1.54
CA TRP A 107 0.29 20.62 0.97
C TRP A 107 0.34 21.32 -0.39
N ARG A 108 -0.66 21.06 -1.24
CA ARG A 108 -0.77 21.63 -2.59
C ARG A 108 -0.89 23.16 -2.56
N ILE A 109 -1.69 23.70 -1.63
CA ILE A 109 -1.89 25.14 -1.45
C ILE A 109 -0.77 25.83 -0.65
N GLY A 110 0.33 25.12 -0.35
CA GLY A 110 1.52 25.69 0.29
C GLY A 110 1.61 25.50 1.80
N GLN A 111 0.59 24.94 2.45
CA GLN A 111 0.55 24.70 3.91
C GLN A 111 1.25 23.39 4.30
N ARG A 112 2.49 23.21 3.81
CA ARG A 112 3.24 21.94 3.91
C ARG A 112 3.55 21.54 5.34
N ALA A 113 4.02 22.49 6.17
CA ALA A 113 4.37 22.21 7.56
C ALA A 113 3.15 21.75 8.37
N LEU A 114 2.04 22.46 8.24
CA LEU A 114 0.77 22.11 8.89
C LEU A 114 0.25 20.75 8.39
N ALA A 115 0.31 20.50 7.08
CA ALA A 115 -0.08 19.22 6.48
C ALA A 115 0.72 18.03 7.06
N VAL A 116 2.05 18.17 7.24
CA VAL A 116 2.87 17.14 7.88
C VAL A 116 2.46 16.95 9.33
N ALA A 117 2.31 18.03 10.08
CA ALA A 117 1.95 17.96 11.49
C ALA A 117 0.61 17.25 11.70
N VAL A 118 -0.42 17.61 10.92
CA VAL A 118 -1.74 16.99 10.96
C VAL A 118 -1.70 15.53 10.51
N HIS A 119 -0.93 15.21 9.47
CA HIS A 119 -0.77 13.82 9.03
C HIS A 119 -0.15 12.95 10.12
N ARG A 120 0.94 13.41 10.73
CA ARG A 120 1.62 12.67 11.82
C ARG A 120 0.69 12.45 13.02
N ARG A 121 -0.08 13.47 13.42
CA ARG A 121 -1.12 13.35 14.46
C ARG A 121 -2.17 12.30 14.08
N THR A 122 -2.68 12.36 12.87
CA THR A 122 -3.74 11.47 12.37
C THR A 122 -3.26 10.02 12.24
N SER A 123 -2.01 9.80 11.85
CA SER A 123 -1.37 8.48 11.74
C SER A 123 -0.97 7.88 13.11
N GLY A 124 -1.13 8.62 14.22
CA GLY A 124 -0.71 8.19 15.55
C GLY A 124 0.81 8.18 15.76
N GLU A 125 1.57 8.90 14.92
CA GLU A 125 3.03 9.00 15.03
C GLU A 125 3.49 10.02 16.07
N VAL A 126 2.55 10.81 16.60
CA VAL A 126 2.80 11.80 17.65
C VAL A 126 1.85 11.46 18.80
N ALA A 127 2.42 11.01 19.91
CA ALA A 127 1.75 10.82 21.19
C ALA A 127 1.69 12.14 21.96
#